data_AF-A0A8H5BRF1-F1
#
_entry.id   AF-A0A8H5BRF1-F1
#
_cell.length_a   1.000
_cell.length_b   1.000
_cell.length_c   1.000
_cell.angle_alpha   90.00
_cell.angle_beta   90.00
_cell.angle_gamma   90.00
#
_symmetry.space_group_name_H-M   'P 1'
#
loop_
_entity.id
_entity.type
_entity.pdbx_description
1 polymer ?
#
loop_
_entity_poly.entity_id
_entity_poly.type
_entity_poly.pdbx_seq_one_letter_code
_entity_poly.pdbx_strand_id
1 'polypeptide(L)'
;MEHWLGRLLSRKGIEDIIDAYRPDYERKPWSTQGQSIDDIMESIIVHKLKAVDGKRFFDSPEGEGRYIFGFAADGFDPFHMKVAHQSAHATGLWMVLYNFPPHLRYLPENMYLVGVIPGPRTPSVIRGQFGPTLKLVVDDVTKFEGGVRFSRTYKYRWGQVCKTACVIVLADALALREIGGFPSATSQFPCTTCLLPLQDLRNLDREHWPRRELLPHLEKAVDWKNARTPAEQDRLFEANKIRWSELNRLTNFNIVLSSPAEYYHLFFLNALQVHCRETWGIDLANDGGDGTPATDMIVDDSEPEGDDTVQYKTRQKRQSSRRRRSPSC
;
A
#
# COMPACT_ATOMS: atom_id res chain seq x y z
N MET A 1 -18.86 -6.43 -2.57
CA MET A 1 -18.11 -7.40 -3.38
C MET A 1 -19.00 -8.29 -4.25
N GLU A 2 -20.10 -8.84 -3.71
CA GLU A 2 -21.00 -9.79 -4.41
C GLU A 2 -21.47 -9.31 -5.79
N HIS A 3 -21.94 -8.07 -5.89
CA HIS A 3 -22.39 -7.51 -7.16
C HIS A 3 -21.27 -7.41 -8.21
N TRP A 4 -20.06 -7.06 -7.80
CA TRP A 4 -18.95 -6.94 -8.72
C TRP A 4 -18.50 -8.31 -9.21
N LEU A 5 -18.27 -9.26 -8.30
CA LEU A 5 -17.86 -10.61 -8.65
C LEU A 5 -18.94 -11.36 -9.45
N GLY A 6 -20.22 -11.21 -9.09
CA GLY A 6 -21.33 -11.80 -9.83
C GLY A 6 -21.43 -11.27 -11.26
N ARG A 7 -21.22 -9.96 -11.48
CA ARG A 7 -21.13 -9.38 -12.83
C ARG A 7 -19.93 -9.92 -13.60
N LEU A 8 -18.78 -10.04 -12.94
CA LEU A 8 -17.56 -10.59 -13.55
C LEU A 8 -17.77 -12.04 -14.01
N LEU A 9 -18.30 -12.90 -13.13
CA LEU A 9 -18.57 -14.32 -13.41
C LEU A 9 -19.73 -14.53 -14.40
N SER A 10 -20.52 -13.49 -14.71
CA SER A 10 -21.55 -13.55 -15.75
C SER A 10 -21.00 -13.33 -17.16
N ARG A 11 -19.72 -12.94 -17.30
CA ARG A 11 -19.08 -12.70 -18.59
C ARG A 11 -18.57 -14.01 -19.19
N LYS A 12 -18.85 -14.20 -20.49
CA LYS A 12 -18.38 -15.36 -21.26
C LYS A 12 -16.86 -15.49 -21.20
N GLY A 13 -16.38 -16.70 -20.88
CA GLY A 13 -14.95 -17.06 -20.91
C GLY A 13 -14.12 -16.54 -19.73
N ILE A 14 -14.66 -15.70 -18.84
CA ILE A 14 -13.90 -15.20 -17.69
C ILE A 14 -13.54 -16.32 -16.72
N GLU A 15 -14.49 -17.18 -16.39
CA GLU A 15 -14.26 -18.33 -15.50
C GLU A 15 -13.15 -19.26 -16.04
N ASP A 16 -13.08 -19.48 -17.36
CA ASP A 16 -12.02 -20.29 -17.96
C ASP A 16 -10.63 -19.66 -17.82
N ILE A 17 -10.54 -18.33 -17.74
CA ILE A 17 -9.27 -17.61 -17.51
C ILE A 17 -8.88 -17.66 -16.04
N ILE A 18 -9.79 -17.23 -15.15
CA ILE A 18 -9.46 -17.03 -13.72
C ILE A 18 -9.37 -18.35 -12.94
N ASP A 19 -10.09 -19.39 -13.37
CA ASP A 19 -10.01 -20.70 -12.74
C ASP A 19 -8.78 -21.48 -13.22
N ALA A 20 -8.24 -21.16 -14.40
CA ALA A 20 -7.02 -21.77 -14.94
C ALA A 20 -5.72 -21.11 -14.43
N TYR A 21 -5.75 -19.83 -14.06
CA TYR A 21 -4.59 -19.12 -13.54
C TYR A 21 -4.46 -19.33 -12.02
N ARG A 22 -3.76 -20.41 -11.63
CA ARG A 22 -3.58 -20.86 -10.24
C ARG A 22 -2.08 -21.02 -9.91
N PRO A 23 -1.70 -21.07 -8.62
CA PRO A 23 -0.33 -21.41 -8.22
C PRO A 23 0.08 -22.79 -8.73
N ASP A 24 1.28 -22.89 -9.29
CA ASP A 24 1.91 -24.14 -9.68
C ASP A 24 2.81 -24.64 -8.54
N TYR A 25 2.23 -25.44 -7.65
CA TYR A 25 2.91 -25.94 -6.46
C TYR A 25 4.05 -26.91 -6.76
N GLU A 26 4.05 -27.57 -7.93
CA GLU A 26 5.03 -28.61 -8.28
C GLU A 26 6.20 -28.04 -9.05
N ARG A 27 5.93 -27.22 -10.06
CA ARG A 27 6.97 -26.64 -10.92
C ARG A 27 7.76 -25.55 -10.22
N LYS A 28 7.09 -24.77 -9.36
CA LYS A 28 7.70 -23.63 -8.67
C LYS A 28 7.40 -23.63 -7.17
N PRO A 29 7.90 -24.62 -6.41
CA PRO A 29 7.64 -24.67 -4.98
C PRO A 29 8.36 -23.53 -4.25
N TRP A 30 7.62 -22.82 -3.38
CA TRP A 30 8.11 -21.66 -2.62
C TRP A 30 9.39 -21.91 -1.79
N SER A 31 9.72 -23.16 -1.49
CA SER A 31 10.88 -23.54 -0.70
C SER A 31 12.19 -23.59 -1.48
N THR A 32 12.15 -23.48 -2.81
CA THR A 32 13.35 -23.49 -3.65
C THR A 32 14.11 -22.18 -3.51
N GLN A 33 15.36 -22.25 -3.04
CA GLN A 33 16.24 -21.09 -2.99
C GLN A 33 16.69 -20.65 -4.40
N GLY A 34 16.82 -19.34 -4.60
CA GLY A 34 17.32 -18.77 -5.86
C GLY A 34 16.33 -18.77 -7.02
N GLN A 35 15.10 -19.22 -6.81
CA GLN A 35 14.06 -19.19 -7.83
C GLN A 35 13.53 -17.77 -8.06
N SER A 36 13.40 -17.35 -9.32
CA SER A 36 12.69 -16.11 -9.66
C SER A 36 11.19 -16.28 -9.38
N ILE A 37 10.62 -15.24 -8.76
CA ILE A 37 9.18 -15.13 -8.53
C ILE A 37 8.67 -14.15 -9.59
N ASP A 38 7.97 -14.65 -10.59
CA ASP A 38 7.57 -13.84 -11.74
C ASP A 38 6.16 -13.24 -11.55
N ASP A 39 5.34 -13.88 -10.71
CA ASP A 39 4.00 -13.40 -10.35
C ASP A 39 3.68 -13.70 -8.87
N ILE A 40 2.76 -12.94 -8.28
CA ILE A 40 2.28 -13.15 -6.91
C ILE A 40 1.71 -14.57 -6.69
N MET A 41 1.18 -15.21 -7.72
CA MET A 41 0.73 -16.60 -7.64
C MET A 41 1.82 -17.57 -7.20
N GLU A 42 3.09 -17.26 -7.51
CA GLU A 42 4.27 -18.06 -7.15
C GLU A 42 4.85 -17.66 -5.78
N SER A 43 4.28 -16.65 -5.13
CA SER A 43 4.80 -16.13 -3.87
C SER A 43 4.58 -17.10 -2.72
N ILE A 44 5.45 -17.02 -1.71
CA ILE A 44 5.30 -17.75 -0.45
C ILE A 44 3.96 -17.46 0.24
N ILE A 45 3.41 -16.25 0.07
CA ILE A 45 2.12 -15.84 0.65
C ILE A 45 0.99 -16.69 0.06
N VAL A 46 0.93 -16.80 -1.27
CA VAL A 46 -0.09 -17.60 -1.96
C VAL A 46 0.15 -19.09 -1.76
N HIS A 47 1.40 -19.54 -1.78
CA HIS A 47 1.71 -20.96 -1.62
C HIS A 47 1.39 -21.50 -0.23
N LYS A 48 1.54 -20.65 0.81
CA LYS A 48 1.19 -21.00 2.20
C LYS A 48 -0.25 -20.62 2.57
N LEU A 49 -1.01 -20.03 1.66
CA LEU A 49 -2.39 -19.65 1.90
C LEU A 49 -3.25 -20.89 2.13
N LYS A 50 -3.97 -20.91 3.25
CA LYS A 50 -4.86 -22.00 3.63
C LYS A 50 -6.32 -21.58 3.52
N ALA A 51 -7.20 -22.56 3.27
CA ALA A 51 -8.61 -22.40 3.50
C ALA A 51 -8.96 -22.63 4.98
N VAL A 52 -10.23 -22.40 5.35
CA VAL A 52 -10.73 -22.59 6.73
C VAL A 52 -10.55 -24.03 7.24
N ASP A 53 -10.53 -25.01 6.34
CA ASP A 53 -10.30 -26.43 6.65
C ASP A 53 -8.81 -26.79 6.82
N GLY A 54 -7.91 -25.81 6.73
CA GLY A 54 -6.46 -25.98 6.88
C GLY A 54 -5.74 -26.53 5.64
N LYS A 55 -6.46 -26.88 4.57
CA LYS A 55 -5.88 -27.29 3.28
C LYS A 55 -5.38 -26.07 2.51
N ARG A 56 -4.59 -26.29 1.45
CA ARG A 56 -4.18 -25.18 0.58
C ARG A 56 -5.42 -24.54 -0.04
N PHE A 57 -5.41 -23.22 -0.16
CA PHE A 57 -6.60 -22.47 -0.59
C PHE A 57 -7.12 -22.87 -1.97
N PHE A 58 -6.22 -23.26 -2.89
CA PHE A 58 -6.56 -23.66 -4.26
C PHE A 58 -6.81 -25.17 -4.44
N ASP A 59 -6.62 -25.98 -3.39
CA ASP A 59 -7.00 -27.41 -3.39
C ASP A 59 -8.51 -27.52 -3.14
N SER A 60 -9.31 -26.99 -4.07
CA SER A 60 -10.76 -26.87 -3.95
C SER A 60 -11.50 -28.06 -4.58
N PRO A 61 -12.70 -28.42 -4.06
CA PRO A 61 -13.61 -29.30 -4.76
C PRO A 61 -13.98 -28.77 -6.15
N GLU A 62 -14.43 -29.66 -7.03
CA GLU A 62 -14.95 -29.27 -8.34
C GLU A 62 -16.20 -28.39 -8.19
N GLY A 63 -16.29 -27.32 -8.99
CA GLY A 63 -17.40 -26.37 -8.95
C GLY A 63 -17.36 -25.38 -7.78
N GLU A 64 -16.22 -25.25 -7.09
CA GLU A 64 -15.97 -24.18 -6.11
C GLU A 64 -14.93 -23.18 -6.66
N GLY A 65 -15.33 -21.92 -6.79
CA GLY A 65 -14.45 -20.83 -7.22
C GLY A 65 -13.53 -20.36 -6.09
N ARG A 66 -12.23 -20.25 -6.36
CA ARG A 66 -11.21 -19.80 -5.40
C ARG A 66 -10.47 -18.58 -5.93
N TYR A 67 -10.72 -17.43 -5.31
CA TYR A 67 -10.24 -16.15 -5.81
C TYR A 67 -9.42 -15.39 -4.77
N ILE A 68 -8.21 -14.98 -5.13
CA ILE A 68 -7.35 -14.17 -4.26
C ILE A 68 -7.34 -12.72 -4.73
N PHE A 69 -7.41 -11.79 -3.77
CA PHE A 69 -7.43 -10.36 -4.02
C PHE A 69 -6.26 -9.64 -3.36
N GLY A 70 -5.82 -8.56 -3.97
CA GLY A 70 -5.02 -7.52 -3.32
C GLY A 70 -5.88 -6.31 -3.05
N PHE A 71 -5.75 -5.72 -1.86
CA PHE A 71 -6.34 -4.43 -1.56
C PHE A 71 -5.37 -3.33 -2.01
N ALA A 72 -5.87 -2.31 -2.69
CA ALA A 72 -5.06 -1.16 -3.08
C ALA A 72 -5.73 0.15 -2.67
N ALA A 73 -4.92 1.12 -2.27
CA ALA A 73 -5.40 2.46 -1.93
C ALA A 73 -4.40 3.52 -2.40
N ASP A 74 -4.93 4.59 -2.97
CA ASP A 74 -4.13 5.68 -3.51
C ASP A 74 -4.87 7.02 -3.41
N GLY A 75 -4.11 8.06 -3.10
CA GLY A 75 -4.60 9.43 -3.00
C GLY A 75 -4.57 10.13 -4.35
N PHE A 76 -5.64 10.82 -4.71
CA PHE A 76 -5.69 11.62 -5.93
C PHE A 76 -6.39 12.97 -5.69
N ASP A 77 -6.05 13.96 -6.53
CA ASP A 77 -6.75 15.24 -6.55
C ASP A 77 -7.97 15.16 -7.49
N PRO A 78 -9.21 15.21 -6.96
CA PRO A 78 -10.41 15.08 -7.76
C PRO A 78 -10.67 16.29 -8.68
N PHE A 79 -9.99 17.42 -8.47
CA PHE A 79 -10.15 18.63 -9.27
C PHE A 79 -9.03 18.85 -10.31
N HIS A 80 -8.09 17.89 -10.38
CA HIS A 80 -6.83 17.99 -11.11
C HIS A 80 -5.93 19.11 -10.58
N MET A 81 -4.62 19.04 -10.89
CA MET A 81 -3.68 20.11 -10.52
C MET A 81 -4.00 21.40 -11.28
N LYS A 82 -4.89 22.23 -10.72
CA LYS A 82 -5.22 23.55 -11.25
C LYS A 82 -4.29 24.60 -10.64
N VAL A 83 -4.05 25.66 -11.41
CA VAL A 83 -3.16 26.80 -11.06
C VAL A 83 -3.62 27.56 -9.82
N ALA A 84 -4.89 27.41 -9.41
CA ALA A 84 -5.38 27.92 -8.14
C ALA A 84 -5.04 26.93 -7.02
N HIS A 85 -4.21 27.35 -6.07
CA HIS A 85 -3.59 26.59 -4.96
C HIS A 85 -4.53 25.88 -3.96
N GLN A 86 -5.72 25.44 -4.35
CA GLN A 86 -6.55 24.59 -3.51
C GLN A 86 -6.37 23.13 -3.93
N SER A 87 -5.53 22.41 -3.19
CA SER A 87 -5.45 20.95 -3.29
C SER A 87 -6.61 20.32 -2.51
N ALA A 88 -7.26 19.33 -3.10
CA ALA A 88 -8.18 18.45 -2.39
C ALA A 88 -7.67 17.02 -2.52
N HIS A 89 -7.72 16.25 -1.44
CA HIS A 89 -7.28 14.86 -1.44
C HIS A 89 -8.47 13.92 -1.31
N ALA A 90 -8.76 13.12 -2.33
CA ALA A 90 -9.63 11.96 -2.22
C ALA A 90 -8.76 10.69 -2.23
N THR A 91 -9.26 9.60 -1.66
CA THR A 91 -8.56 8.31 -1.69
C THR A 91 -9.44 7.27 -2.37
N GLY A 92 -8.95 6.71 -3.47
CA GLY A 92 -9.60 5.57 -4.11
C GLY A 92 -9.20 4.28 -3.42
N LEU A 93 -10.15 3.35 -3.33
CA LEU A 93 -9.94 2.02 -2.77
C LEU A 93 -10.30 0.98 -3.82
N TRP A 94 -9.36 0.12 -4.17
CA TRP A 94 -9.52 -0.91 -5.17
C TRP A 94 -9.24 -2.30 -4.60
N MET A 95 -9.79 -3.30 -5.26
CA MET A 95 -9.38 -4.68 -5.12
C MET A 95 -8.99 -5.24 -6.48
N VAL A 96 -7.85 -5.92 -6.50
CA VAL A 96 -7.25 -6.50 -7.69
C VAL A 96 -7.39 -8.01 -7.61
N LEU A 97 -8.06 -8.63 -8.58
CA LEU A 97 -8.21 -10.09 -8.65
C LEU A 97 -6.94 -10.71 -9.24
N TYR A 98 -6.12 -11.36 -8.42
CA TYR A 98 -4.84 -11.92 -8.88
C TYR A 98 -5.00 -13.19 -9.72
N ASN A 99 -6.19 -13.79 -9.75
CA ASN A 99 -6.53 -14.87 -10.67
C ASN A 99 -6.56 -14.43 -12.14
N PHE A 100 -6.46 -13.14 -12.46
CA PHE A 100 -6.15 -12.76 -13.83
C PHE A 100 -4.65 -12.87 -14.11
N PRO A 101 -4.26 -13.37 -15.29
CA PRO A 101 -2.90 -13.19 -15.81
C PRO A 101 -2.48 -11.71 -15.79
N PRO A 102 -1.19 -11.38 -15.64
CA PRO A 102 -0.71 -10.01 -15.46
C PRO A 102 -1.25 -9.01 -16.48
N HIS A 103 -1.30 -9.40 -17.76
CA HIS A 103 -1.77 -8.54 -18.85
C HIS A 103 -3.28 -8.24 -18.84
N LEU A 104 -4.09 -8.93 -18.02
CA LEU A 104 -5.53 -8.69 -17.87
C LEU A 104 -5.91 -8.08 -16.52
N ARG A 105 -5.05 -8.23 -15.51
CA ARG A 105 -5.34 -7.97 -14.10
C ARG A 105 -5.68 -6.51 -13.79
N TYR A 106 -4.96 -5.58 -14.43
CA TYR A 106 -5.09 -4.14 -14.21
C TYR A 106 -5.89 -3.43 -15.32
N LEU A 107 -6.57 -4.18 -16.18
CA LEU A 107 -7.49 -3.59 -17.14
C LEU A 107 -8.69 -2.96 -16.38
N PRO A 108 -9.15 -1.75 -16.77
CA PRO A 108 -10.24 -1.07 -16.06
C PRO A 108 -11.50 -1.91 -15.85
N GLU A 109 -11.86 -2.76 -16.82
CA GLU A 109 -13.01 -3.66 -16.75
C GLU A 109 -12.86 -4.83 -15.76
N ASN A 110 -11.63 -5.11 -15.31
CA ASN A 110 -11.29 -6.21 -14.42
C ASN A 110 -10.84 -5.74 -13.02
N MET A 111 -10.73 -4.42 -12.81
CA MET A 111 -10.47 -3.85 -11.49
C MET A 111 -11.77 -3.65 -10.71
N TYR A 112 -11.74 -3.96 -9.41
CA TYR A 112 -12.85 -3.71 -8.52
C TYR A 112 -12.63 -2.40 -7.76
N LEU A 113 -13.27 -1.31 -8.20
CA LEU A 113 -13.38 -0.10 -7.37
C LEU A 113 -14.35 -0.39 -6.21
N VAL A 114 -13.80 -0.45 -5.00
CA VAL A 114 -14.57 -0.73 -3.78
C VAL A 114 -15.26 0.52 -3.28
N GLY A 115 -14.58 1.66 -3.36
CA GLY A 115 -15.12 2.93 -2.92
C GLY A 115 -14.12 4.07 -3.04
N VAL A 116 -14.59 5.27 -2.70
CA VAL A 116 -13.76 6.48 -2.65
C VAL A 116 -14.02 7.14 -1.30
N ILE A 117 -12.95 7.42 -0.54
CA ILE A 117 -13.02 8.24 0.67
C ILE A 117 -12.89 9.69 0.22
N PRO A 118 -13.91 10.54 0.46
CA PRO A 118 -13.89 11.92 0.02
C PRO A 118 -12.92 12.76 0.84
N GLY A 119 -12.38 13.81 0.20
CA GLY A 119 -11.52 14.81 0.81
C GLY A 119 -12.23 15.86 1.66
N PRO A 120 -11.56 16.98 1.99
CA PRO A 120 -10.38 17.52 1.30
C PRO A 120 -9.02 17.05 1.86
N ARG A 121 -8.98 16.35 3.00
CA ARG A 121 -7.74 15.91 3.64
C ARG A 121 -7.52 14.42 3.43
N THR A 122 -6.25 14.01 3.40
CA THR A 122 -5.86 12.59 3.40
C THR A 122 -6.58 11.86 4.55
N PRO A 123 -7.24 10.74 4.28
CA PRO A 123 -7.93 10.01 5.34
C PRO A 123 -6.94 9.54 6.41
N SER A 124 -7.41 9.38 7.63
CA SER A 124 -6.57 8.91 8.73
C SER A 124 -7.33 7.93 9.63
N VAL A 125 -6.60 7.00 10.22
CA VAL A 125 -7.11 6.12 11.29
C VAL A 125 -7.46 6.94 12.53
N ILE A 126 -6.64 7.92 12.90
CA ILE A 126 -6.85 8.77 14.08
C ILE A 126 -8.13 9.62 13.91
N ARG A 127 -8.38 10.09 12.68
CA ARG A 127 -9.60 10.85 12.34
C ARG A 127 -10.83 9.95 12.12
N GLY A 128 -10.70 8.63 12.29
CA GLY A 128 -11.81 7.68 12.15
C GLY A 128 -12.34 7.53 10.73
N GLN A 129 -11.59 7.92 9.69
CA GLN A 129 -12.04 7.82 8.30
C GLN A 129 -11.65 6.48 7.68
N PHE A 130 -10.40 6.03 7.87
CA PHE A 130 -9.94 4.76 7.30
C PHE A 130 -10.56 3.54 7.97
N GLY A 131 -10.68 3.54 9.31
CA GLY A 131 -11.14 2.38 10.08
C GLY A 131 -12.53 1.88 9.66
N PRO A 132 -13.58 2.71 9.69
CA PRO A 132 -14.93 2.31 9.29
C PRO A 132 -15.03 1.88 7.82
N THR A 133 -14.34 2.56 6.90
CA THR A 133 -14.35 2.17 5.48
C THR A 133 -13.65 0.84 5.27
N LEU A 134 -12.47 0.64 5.87
CA LEU A 134 -11.72 -0.60 5.78
C LEU A 134 -12.49 -1.76 6.41
N LYS A 135 -13.23 -1.51 7.51
CA LYS A 135 -14.13 -2.48 8.12
C LYS A 135 -15.15 -3.04 7.12
N LEU A 136 -15.77 -2.20 6.28
CA LEU A 136 -16.72 -2.67 5.27
C LEU A 136 -16.06 -3.59 4.24
N VAL A 137 -14.86 -3.25 3.79
CA VAL A 137 -14.10 -4.08 2.84
C VAL A 137 -13.72 -5.42 3.47
N VAL A 138 -13.23 -5.40 4.71
CA VAL A 138 -12.84 -6.59 5.46
C VAL A 138 -14.06 -7.47 5.75
N ASP A 139 -15.19 -6.89 6.15
CA ASP A 139 -16.44 -7.64 6.38
C ASP A 139 -16.90 -8.37 5.10
N ASP A 140 -16.79 -7.72 3.94
CA ASP A 140 -17.05 -8.34 2.64
C ASP A 140 -16.10 -9.52 2.39
N VAL A 141 -14.79 -9.34 2.57
CA VAL A 141 -13.81 -10.43 2.36
C VAL A 141 -14.05 -11.60 3.31
N THR A 142 -14.25 -11.33 4.61
CA THR A 142 -14.52 -12.35 5.63
C THR A 142 -15.81 -13.13 5.32
N LYS A 143 -16.86 -12.46 4.80
CA LYS A 143 -18.07 -13.15 4.34
C LYS A 143 -17.74 -14.17 3.23
N PHE A 144 -16.87 -13.80 2.30
CA PHE A 144 -16.43 -14.70 1.23
C PHE A 144 -15.43 -15.77 1.69
N GLU A 145 -14.68 -15.59 2.78
CA GLU A 145 -13.83 -16.66 3.35
C GLU A 145 -14.69 -17.89 3.74
N GLY A 146 -15.91 -17.65 4.26
CA GLY A 146 -16.90 -18.69 4.57
C GLY A 146 -17.56 -19.33 3.33
N GLY A 147 -17.51 -18.65 2.18
CA GLY A 147 -18.10 -19.08 0.92
C GLY A 147 -19.47 -18.45 0.65
N VAL A 148 -19.57 -17.78 -0.50
CA VAL A 148 -20.82 -17.17 -0.98
C VAL A 148 -21.32 -17.95 -2.19
N ARG A 149 -22.59 -18.36 -2.16
CA ARG A 149 -23.22 -19.07 -3.29
C ARG A 149 -23.81 -18.07 -4.28
N PHE A 150 -23.32 -18.08 -5.52
CA PHE A 150 -24.02 -17.46 -6.63
C PHE A 150 -25.07 -18.43 -7.17
N SER A 151 -26.27 -17.95 -7.45
CA SER A 151 -27.36 -18.79 -8.00
C SER A 151 -27.09 -19.23 -9.43
N ARG A 152 -26.29 -18.46 -10.19
CA ARG A 152 -25.88 -18.73 -11.56
C ARG A 152 -24.63 -17.94 -11.92
N THR A 153 -23.73 -18.54 -12.69
CA THR A 153 -22.65 -17.86 -13.41
C THR A 153 -22.73 -18.20 -14.89
N TYR A 154 -21.81 -17.68 -15.72
CA TYR A 154 -21.79 -18.00 -17.14
C TYR A 154 -21.55 -19.51 -17.37
N LYS A 155 -20.56 -20.09 -16.70
CA LYS A 155 -20.15 -21.50 -16.80
C LYS A 155 -21.06 -22.43 -16.00
N TYR A 156 -21.52 -22.02 -14.81
CA TYR A 156 -22.30 -22.86 -13.91
C TYR A 156 -23.77 -22.42 -13.88
N ARG A 157 -24.61 -23.09 -14.69
CA ARG A 157 -26.07 -22.81 -14.78
C ARG A 157 -26.83 -22.94 -13.45
N TRP A 158 -26.34 -23.80 -12.56
CA TRP A 158 -26.92 -24.06 -11.23
C TRP A 158 -26.19 -23.31 -10.11
N GLY A 159 -25.31 -22.40 -10.50
CA GLY A 159 -24.49 -21.63 -9.59
C GLY A 159 -23.27 -22.38 -9.10
N GLN A 160 -22.43 -21.65 -8.38
CA GLN A 160 -21.25 -22.17 -7.70
C GLN A 160 -21.04 -21.44 -6.37
N VAL A 161 -20.31 -22.07 -5.46
CA VAL A 161 -19.83 -21.40 -4.24
C VAL A 161 -18.48 -20.77 -4.58
N CYS A 162 -18.32 -19.50 -4.23
CA CYS A 162 -17.06 -18.79 -4.39
C CYS A 162 -16.50 -18.42 -3.03
N LYS A 163 -15.22 -18.73 -2.82
CA LYS A 163 -14.45 -18.31 -1.65
C LYS A 163 -13.35 -17.35 -2.06
N THR A 164 -13.11 -16.36 -1.21
CA THR A 164 -12.04 -15.38 -1.45
C THR A 164 -11.08 -15.27 -0.28
N ALA A 165 -9.88 -14.80 -0.58
CA ALA A 165 -8.94 -14.32 0.43
C ALA A 165 -8.29 -13.02 -0.06
N CYS A 166 -8.01 -12.09 0.84
CA CYS A 166 -7.12 -10.98 0.55
C CYS A 166 -5.69 -11.38 0.96
N VAL A 167 -4.70 -11.17 0.09
CA VAL A 167 -3.33 -11.66 0.31
C VAL A 167 -2.29 -10.56 0.44
N ILE A 168 -2.61 -9.34 0.02
CA ILE A 168 -1.66 -8.22 0.04
C ILE A 168 -2.37 -6.87 0.05
N VAL A 169 -1.69 -5.86 0.58
CA VAL A 169 -2.09 -4.46 0.51
C VAL A 169 -1.03 -3.69 -0.27
N LEU A 170 -1.47 -2.93 -1.28
CA LEU A 170 -0.64 -2.09 -2.12
C LEU A 170 -1.06 -0.63 -1.93
N ALA A 171 -0.18 0.18 -1.38
CA ALA A 171 -0.42 1.60 -1.21
C ALA A 171 0.93 2.32 -1.15
N ASP A 172 0.92 3.63 -1.38
CA ASP A 172 2.09 4.45 -1.08
C ASP A 172 2.51 4.31 0.40
N ALA A 173 3.73 4.76 0.71
CA ALA A 173 4.31 4.63 2.04
C ALA A 173 3.44 5.23 3.16
N LEU A 174 2.74 6.33 2.93
CA LEU A 174 1.92 7.02 3.92
C LEU A 174 0.57 6.32 4.12
N ALA A 175 -0.13 6.03 3.01
CA ALA A 175 -1.39 5.32 3.00
C ALA A 175 -1.24 3.90 3.57
N LEU A 176 -0.18 3.19 3.22
CA LEU A 176 0.11 1.86 3.77
C LEU A 176 0.27 1.89 5.29
N ARG A 177 0.90 2.94 5.84
CA ARG A 177 1.08 3.08 7.28
C ARG A 177 -0.22 3.32 8.00
N GLU A 178 -1.08 4.19 7.46
CA GLU A 178 -2.41 4.41 8.01
C GLU A 178 -3.26 3.13 7.91
N ILE A 179 -3.35 2.51 6.74
CA ILE A 179 -4.14 1.28 6.53
C ILE A 179 -3.65 0.13 7.41
N GLY A 180 -2.33 -0.04 7.52
CA GLY A 180 -1.72 -1.13 8.26
C GLY A 180 -1.55 -0.88 9.77
N GLY A 181 -1.86 0.32 10.26
CA GLY A 181 -1.66 0.68 11.67
C GLY A 181 -0.19 0.83 12.06
N PHE A 182 0.68 1.11 11.09
CA PHE A 182 2.11 1.36 11.31
C PHE A 182 2.37 2.83 11.70
N PRO A 183 3.52 3.14 12.30
CA PRO A 183 3.83 4.50 12.70
C PRO A 183 4.35 5.31 11.51
N SER A 184 4.53 6.63 11.69
CA SER A 184 5.08 7.51 10.65
C SER A 184 6.49 7.09 10.21
N ALA A 185 6.92 7.56 9.04
CA ALA A 185 8.28 7.34 8.54
C ALA A 185 9.37 8.01 9.40
N THR A 186 8.99 8.93 10.28
CA THR A 186 9.87 9.62 11.24
C THR A 186 9.79 9.06 12.65
N SER A 187 9.04 7.97 12.85
CA SER A 187 8.92 7.33 14.16
C SER A 187 10.19 6.54 14.53
N GLN A 188 10.29 6.15 15.80
CA GLN A 188 11.40 5.33 16.31
C GLN A 188 11.64 4.08 15.46
N PHE A 189 10.58 3.42 14.99
CA PHE A 189 10.65 2.23 14.12
C PHE A 189 9.93 2.49 12.80
N PRO A 190 10.59 3.12 11.82
CA PRO A 190 9.92 3.63 10.62
C PRO A 190 9.59 2.53 9.60
N CYS A 191 10.24 1.37 9.70
CA CYS A 191 10.05 0.26 8.77
C CYS A 191 8.78 -0.56 9.10
N THR A 192 8.05 -0.96 8.05
CA THR A 192 6.87 -1.84 8.18
C THR A 192 7.25 -3.31 8.39
N THR A 193 8.47 -3.72 8.02
CA THR A 193 8.92 -5.13 8.04
C THR A 193 9.96 -5.46 9.12
N CYS A 194 10.72 -4.47 9.57
CA CYS A 194 11.72 -4.63 10.63
C CYS A 194 11.49 -3.63 11.78
N LEU A 195 12.25 -3.80 12.86
CA LEU A 195 12.25 -2.95 14.05
C LEU A 195 13.62 -2.25 14.23
N LEU A 196 14.33 -2.00 13.12
CA LEU A 196 15.55 -1.20 13.13
C LEU A 196 15.19 0.24 13.53
N PRO A 197 15.84 0.82 14.56
CA PRO A 197 15.58 2.19 14.97
C PRO A 197 15.92 3.22 13.88
N LEU A 198 15.23 4.36 13.87
CA LEU A 198 15.46 5.45 12.92
C LEU A 198 16.94 5.91 12.87
N GLN A 199 17.56 6.01 14.06
CA GLN A 199 18.97 6.38 14.21
C GLN A 199 19.94 5.37 13.56
N ASP A 200 19.51 4.12 13.39
CA ASP A 200 20.33 3.02 12.89
C ASP A 200 20.04 2.69 11.42
N LEU A 201 19.24 3.50 10.70
CA LEU A 201 18.86 3.25 9.30
C LEU A 201 20.03 3.10 8.33
N ARG A 202 21.22 3.60 8.69
CA ARG A 202 22.45 3.44 7.91
C ARG A 202 23.09 2.06 8.05
N ASN A 203 22.59 1.22 8.96
CA ASN A 203 23.04 -0.16 9.09
C ASN A 203 22.55 -0.98 7.88
N LEU A 204 23.44 -1.22 6.92
CA LEU A 204 23.16 -2.03 5.74
C LEU A 204 23.34 -3.55 5.97
N ASP A 205 23.82 -3.94 7.16
CA ASP A 205 23.99 -5.34 7.52
C ASP A 205 22.66 -5.96 7.97
N ARG A 206 22.00 -6.59 6.99
CA ARG A 206 20.66 -7.17 7.13
C ARG A 206 20.58 -8.31 8.14
N GLU A 207 21.69 -8.97 8.47
CA GLU A 207 21.68 -10.07 9.44
C GLU A 207 21.39 -9.57 10.86
N HIS A 208 21.74 -8.31 11.14
CA HIS A 208 21.54 -7.67 12.43
C HIS A 208 20.19 -6.94 12.55
N TRP A 209 19.35 -6.96 11.50
CA TRP A 209 18.09 -6.23 11.52
C TRP A 209 17.05 -6.94 12.38
N PRO A 210 16.55 -6.31 13.45
CA PRO A 210 15.51 -6.91 14.28
C PRO A 210 14.24 -7.12 13.46
N ARG A 211 13.72 -8.35 13.42
CA ARG A 211 12.53 -8.67 12.62
C ARG A 211 11.26 -8.23 13.34
N ARG A 212 10.27 -7.77 12.57
CA ARG A 212 8.92 -7.57 13.08
C ARG A 212 8.17 -8.90 12.96
N GLU A 213 7.87 -9.54 14.09
CA GLU A 213 7.11 -10.79 14.11
C GLU A 213 5.60 -10.53 14.19
N LEU A 214 4.80 -11.43 13.58
CA LEU A 214 3.35 -11.26 13.47
C LEU A 214 2.65 -11.35 14.83
N LEU A 215 2.94 -12.38 15.64
CA LEU A 215 2.22 -12.59 16.91
C LEU A 215 2.44 -11.45 17.90
N PRO A 216 3.69 -11.01 18.20
CA PRO A 216 3.90 -9.86 19.07
C PRO A 216 3.33 -8.55 18.50
N HIS A 217 3.29 -8.41 17.17
CA HIS A 217 2.64 -7.27 16.53
C HIS A 217 1.12 -7.27 16.79
N LEU A 218 0.46 -8.41 16.61
CA LEU A 218 -0.97 -8.54 16.81
C LEU A 218 -1.38 -8.32 18.27
N GLU A 219 -0.63 -8.85 19.22
CA GLU A 219 -0.87 -8.62 20.66
C GLU A 219 -0.93 -7.13 20.99
N LYS A 220 0.11 -6.38 20.56
CA LYS A 220 0.18 -4.92 20.76
C LYS A 220 -0.94 -4.16 20.03
N ALA A 221 -1.30 -4.60 18.83
CA ALA A 221 -2.40 -4.01 18.07
C ALA A 221 -3.76 -4.25 18.75
N VAL A 222 -3.96 -5.43 19.34
CA VAL A 222 -5.17 -5.79 20.10
C VAL A 222 -5.25 -4.99 21.39
N ASP A 223 -4.14 -4.81 22.11
CA ASP A 223 -4.09 -3.96 23.30
C ASP A 223 -4.51 -2.52 22.96
N TRP A 224 -3.99 -1.96 21.86
CA TRP A 224 -4.39 -0.64 21.38
C TRP A 224 -5.88 -0.58 21.03
N LYS A 225 -6.43 -1.64 20.40
CA LYS A 225 -7.86 -1.71 20.06
C LYS A 225 -8.75 -1.74 21.31
N ASN A 226 -8.33 -2.50 22.33
CA ASN A 226 -9.13 -2.78 23.52
C ASN A 226 -8.97 -1.71 24.62
N ALA A 227 -8.04 -0.77 24.45
CA ALA A 227 -7.88 0.39 25.30
C ALA A 227 -9.21 1.13 25.49
N ARG A 228 -9.50 1.52 26.73
CA ARG A 228 -10.82 2.09 27.10
C ARG A 228 -10.94 3.57 26.79
N THR A 229 -9.81 4.25 26.61
CA THR A 229 -9.77 5.69 26.43
C THR A 229 -8.79 6.08 25.32
N PRO A 230 -9.03 7.19 24.61
CA PRO A 230 -8.07 7.72 23.63
C PRO A 230 -6.68 7.97 24.25
N ALA A 231 -6.61 8.46 25.49
CA ALA A 231 -5.35 8.67 26.19
C ALA A 231 -4.56 7.37 26.42
N GLU A 232 -5.26 6.26 26.68
CA GLU A 232 -4.64 4.94 26.78
C GLU A 232 -4.16 4.44 25.41
N GLN A 233 -4.94 4.67 24.34
CA GLN A 233 -4.53 4.38 22.97
C GLN A 233 -3.26 5.15 22.59
N ASP A 234 -3.18 6.44 22.91
CA ASP A 234 -2.01 7.27 22.65
C ASP A 234 -0.80 6.76 23.43
N ARG A 235 -0.96 6.42 24.71
CA ARG A 235 0.12 5.83 25.53
C ARG A 235 0.63 4.51 24.94
N LEU A 236 -0.27 3.63 24.52
CA LEU A 236 0.08 2.35 23.91
C LEU A 236 0.74 2.52 22.56
N PHE A 237 0.25 3.46 21.74
CA PHE A 237 0.87 3.80 20.47
C PHE A 237 2.27 4.38 20.70
N GLU A 238 2.45 5.28 21.65
CA GLU A 238 3.77 5.86 21.93
C GLU A 238 4.79 4.82 22.39
N ALA A 239 4.37 3.82 23.17
CA ALA A 239 5.22 2.74 23.65
C ALA A 239 5.53 1.69 22.57
N ASN A 240 4.53 1.31 21.76
CA ASN A 240 4.64 0.17 20.85
C ASN A 240 4.81 0.54 19.37
N LYS A 241 4.48 1.79 19.03
CA LYS A 241 4.43 2.33 17.66
C LYS A 241 3.55 1.50 16.72
N ILE A 242 2.44 0.97 17.23
CA ILE A 242 1.48 0.11 16.51
C ILE A 242 0.06 0.53 16.88
N ARG A 243 -0.83 0.58 15.89
CA ARG A 243 -2.28 0.77 16.04
C ARG A 243 -3.01 -0.45 15.50
N TRP A 244 -4.29 -0.56 15.81
CA TRP A 244 -5.14 -1.59 15.22
C TRP A 244 -5.45 -1.28 13.74
N SER A 245 -5.36 -2.30 12.89
CA SER A 245 -5.91 -2.32 11.54
C SER A 245 -7.01 -3.36 11.43
N GLU A 246 -8.09 -3.05 10.71
CA GLU A 246 -9.16 -4.02 10.42
C GLU A 246 -8.66 -5.22 9.60
N LEU A 247 -7.57 -5.07 8.85
CA LEU A 247 -6.95 -6.17 8.09
C LEU A 247 -6.49 -7.33 8.99
N ASN A 248 -6.21 -7.05 10.28
CA ASN A 248 -5.85 -8.09 11.25
C ASN A 248 -7.00 -9.08 11.54
N ARG A 249 -8.23 -8.81 11.06
CA ARG A 249 -9.37 -9.74 11.17
C ARG A 249 -9.38 -10.80 10.07
N LEU A 250 -8.64 -10.58 8.98
CA LEU A 250 -8.64 -11.48 7.83
C LEU A 250 -7.87 -12.76 8.16
N THR A 251 -8.44 -13.90 7.76
CA THR A 251 -7.81 -15.19 8.02
C THR A 251 -6.58 -15.35 7.11
N ASN A 252 -5.48 -15.85 7.65
CA ASN A 252 -4.21 -16.02 6.94
C ASN A 252 -3.57 -14.73 6.40
N PHE A 253 -3.98 -13.56 6.89
CA PHE A 253 -3.38 -12.29 6.53
C PHE A 253 -2.24 -11.91 7.49
N ASN A 254 -1.00 -11.96 6.99
CA ASN A 254 0.15 -11.50 7.78
C ASN A 254 0.40 -10.03 7.47
N ILE A 255 -0.09 -9.11 8.31
CA ILE A 255 0.01 -7.66 8.08
C ILE A 255 1.45 -7.17 7.85
N VAL A 256 2.45 -7.84 8.42
CA VAL A 256 3.87 -7.49 8.27
C VAL A 256 4.40 -7.90 6.89
N LEU A 257 4.09 -9.12 6.44
CA LEU A 257 4.59 -9.65 5.15
C LEU A 257 3.70 -9.26 3.96
N SER A 258 2.43 -8.95 4.21
CA SER A 258 1.41 -8.65 3.21
C SER A 258 1.30 -7.14 2.95
N SER A 259 2.21 -6.34 3.49
CA SER A 259 2.29 -4.88 3.33
C SER A 259 3.67 -4.48 2.78
N PRO A 260 4.03 -4.91 1.55
CA PRO A 260 5.33 -4.57 0.97
C PRO A 260 5.45 -3.07 0.70
N ALA A 261 6.69 -2.60 0.59
CA ALA A 261 6.94 -1.28 0.01
C ALA A 261 6.55 -1.31 -1.48
N GLU A 262 5.80 -0.30 -1.92
CA GLU A 262 5.32 -0.21 -3.29
C GLU A 262 6.44 0.32 -4.20
N TYR A 263 6.76 -0.43 -5.24
CA TYR A 263 7.94 -0.20 -6.09
C TYR A 263 7.84 1.09 -6.89
N TYR A 264 6.64 1.46 -7.36
CA TYR A 264 6.47 2.64 -8.20
C TYR A 264 6.79 3.94 -7.45
N HIS A 265 6.17 4.13 -6.28
CA HIS A 265 6.42 5.28 -5.44
C HIS A 265 7.84 5.26 -4.84
N LEU A 266 8.33 4.09 -4.42
CA LEU A 266 9.66 3.99 -3.82
C LEU A 266 10.78 4.24 -4.84
N PHE A 267 10.73 3.56 -5.98
CA PHE A 267 11.83 3.55 -6.94
C PHE A 267 11.71 4.68 -7.96
N PHE A 268 10.63 4.74 -8.73
CA PHE A 268 10.51 5.68 -9.84
C PHE A 268 10.28 7.12 -9.36
N LEU A 269 9.37 7.31 -8.40
CA LEU A 269 9.02 8.66 -7.94
C LEU A 269 9.99 9.22 -6.90
N ASN A 270 10.66 8.37 -6.11
CA ASN A 270 11.59 8.82 -5.09
C ASN A 270 13.04 8.50 -5.44
N ALA A 271 13.47 7.25 -5.36
CA ALA A 271 14.89 6.89 -5.44
C ALA A 271 15.57 7.38 -6.73
N LEU A 272 14.95 7.15 -7.88
CA LEU A 272 15.47 7.60 -9.18
C LEU A 272 15.53 9.13 -9.26
N GLN A 273 14.50 9.81 -8.78
CA GLN A 273 14.43 11.27 -8.81
C GLN A 273 15.51 11.90 -7.92
N VAL A 274 15.66 11.41 -6.68
CA VAL A 274 16.69 11.87 -5.74
C VAL A 274 18.08 11.61 -6.30
N HIS A 275 18.32 10.42 -6.86
CA HIS A 275 19.62 10.09 -7.42
C HIS A 275 19.99 11.00 -8.60
N CYS A 276 19.05 11.23 -9.53
CA CYS A 276 19.31 12.11 -10.67
C CYS A 276 19.45 13.59 -10.28
N ARG A 277 18.53 14.11 -9.45
CA ARG A 277 18.46 15.57 -9.20
C ARG A 277 19.33 16.02 -8.04
N GLU A 278 19.42 15.23 -6.97
CA GLU A 278 20.11 15.64 -5.74
C GLU A 278 21.52 15.06 -5.69
N THR A 279 21.70 13.79 -6.07
CA THR A 279 23.04 13.17 -6.07
C THR A 279 23.85 13.62 -7.29
N TRP A 280 23.30 13.49 -8.49
CA TRP A 280 23.98 13.90 -9.72
C TRP A 280 23.73 15.35 -10.13
N GLY A 281 22.89 16.10 -9.41
CA GLY A 281 22.65 17.51 -9.73
C GLY A 281 22.10 17.75 -11.14
N ILE A 282 21.47 16.73 -11.76
CA ILE A 282 20.94 16.85 -13.12
C ILE A 282 19.75 17.80 -13.08
N ASP A 283 19.95 18.98 -13.65
CA ASP A 283 18.95 20.03 -13.78
C ASP A 283 18.97 20.57 -15.22
N LEU A 284 17.89 21.25 -15.62
CA LEU A 284 17.84 21.95 -16.90
C LEU A 284 18.77 23.17 -16.94
N ALA A 285 19.18 23.68 -15.77
CA ALA A 285 20.01 24.88 -15.67
C ALA A 285 21.51 24.59 -15.47
N ASN A 286 21.88 23.39 -15.03
CA ASN A 286 23.26 23.04 -14.69
C ASN A 286 23.64 21.70 -15.32
N ASP A 287 24.89 21.59 -15.76
CA ASP A 287 25.46 20.30 -16.15
C ASP A 287 25.49 19.37 -14.93
N GLY A 288 25.09 18.11 -15.12
CA GLY A 288 25.09 17.13 -14.05
C GLY A 288 26.50 16.89 -13.50
N GLY A 289 26.60 16.73 -12.18
CA GLY A 289 27.79 16.27 -11.48
C GLY A 289 27.96 14.74 -11.54
N ASP A 290 29.12 14.27 -11.06
CA ASP A 290 29.51 12.86 -11.04
C ASP A 290 29.02 12.11 -9.77
N GLY A 291 28.23 12.76 -8.92
CA GLY A 291 27.74 12.19 -7.66
C GLY A 291 28.69 12.36 -6.48
N THR A 292 29.81 13.07 -6.65
CA THR A 292 30.64 13.49 -5.52
C THR A 292 29.98 14.66 -4.76
N PRO A 293 29.93 14.64 -3.41
CA PRO A 293 29.40 15.78 -2.66
C PRO A 293 30.27 17.02 -2.94
N ALA A 294 29.70 18.08 -3.50
CA ALA A 294 30.40 19.35 -3.66
C ALA A 294 30.77 19.88 -2.26
N THR A 295 32.08 20.02 -2.00
CA THR A 295 32.62 20.22 -0.65
C THR A 295 32.27 21.57 0.01
N ASP A 296 31.55 22.46 -0.66
CA ASP A 296 31.29 23.83 -0.17
C ASP A 296 29.88 24.34 -0.50
N MET A 297 28.84 23.67 0.00
CA MET A 297 27.54 24.30 0.18
C MET A 297 27.25 24.44 1.67
N ILE A 298 27.40 25.67 2.17
CA ILE A 298 26.90 26.08 3.48
C ILE A 298 25.40 25.76 3.50
N VAL A 299 25.03 24.78 4.33
CA VAL A 299 23.63 24.47 4.63
C VAL A 299 23.13 25.60 5.52
N ASP A 300 22.24 26.44 4.98
CA ASP A 300 21.52 27.44 5.77
C ASP A 300 20.38 26.71 6.50
N ASP A 301 20.59 26.40 7.79
CA ASP A 301 19.66 25.71 8.70
C ASP A 301 18.43 26.57 9.09
N SER A 302 18.04 27.56 8.28
CA SER A 302 16.80 28.28 8.52
C SER A 302 15.60 27.45 8.04
N GLU A 303 15.06 26.60 8.92
CA GLU A 303 13.75 25.97 8.74
C GLU A 303 12.66 27.04 8.60
N PRO A 304 11.77 26.96 7.60
CA PRO A 304 10.45 27.55 7.72
C PRO A 304 9.51 26.54 8.40
N GLU A 305 9.01 26.90 9.58
CA GLU A 305 7.85 26.24 10.17
C GLU A 305 6.68 26.21 9.16
N GLY A 306 6.23 25.00 8.81
CA GLY A 306 4.91 24.73 8.23
C GLY A 306 4.86 24.58 6.70
N ASP A 307 4.65 23.33 6.24
CA ASP A 307 3.50 22.86 5.42
C ASP A 307 3.87 21.47 4.84
N ASP A 308 3.21 20.40 5.32
CA ASP A 308 3.41 18.99 4.89
C ASP A 308 2.82 18.73 3.49
N THR A 309 3.22 19.52 2.50
CA THR A 309 2.96 19.27 1.08
C THR A 309 4.19 19.63 0.26
N VAL A 310 4.98 18.62 -0.11
CA VAL A 310 6.04 18.79 -1.12
C VAL A 310 5.37 18.97 -2.48
N GLN A 311 5.00 20.21 -2.81
CA GLN A 311 4.80 20.65 -4.19
C GLN A 311 5.50 21.99 -4.46
N TYR A 312 6.57 21.85 -5.23
CA TYR A 312 7.34 22.83 -6.01
C TYR A 312 6.69 24.21 -6.23
N LYS A 313 7.40 25.25 -5.76
CA LYS A 313 7.34 26.60 -6.34
C LYS A 313 8.71 26.99 -6.89
N THR A 314 8.87 26.90 -8.20
CA THR A 314 9.97 27.55 -8.91
C THR A 314 9.61 29.02 -9.11
N ARG A 315 10.30 29.95 -8.44
CA ARG A 315 10.21 31.37 -8.78
C ARG A 315 11.59 32.03 -8.73
N GLN A 316 12.18 32.18 -9.92
CA GLN A 316 13.34 33.04 -10.12
C GLN A 316 13.03 34.47 -9.65
N LYS A 317 13.74 34.96 -8.63
CA LYS A 317 13.83 36.41 -8.38
C LYS A 317 14.85 36.99 -9.36
N ARG A 318 14.36 37.65 -10.42
CA ARG A 318 15.16 38.66 -11.13
C ARG A 318 15.44 39.81 -10.17
N GLN A 319 16.70 39.96 -9.76
CA GLN A 319 17.17 41.21 -9.15
C GLN A 319 17.09 42.32 -10.20
N SER A 320 16.17 43.28 -10.02
CA SER A 320 16.26 44.57 -10.70
C SER A 320 16.95 45.56 -9.75
N SER A 321 18.17 45.95 -10.08
CA SER A 321 18.92 46.97 -9.39
C SER A 321 18.38 48.35 -9.79
N ARG A 322 17.53 48.95 -8.96
CA ARG A 322 17.23 50.39 -9.05
C ARG A 322 18.20 51.16 -8.15
N ARG A 323 19.27 51.70 -8.75
CA ARG A 323 20.09 52.78 -8.17
C ARG A 323 19.19 53.97 -7.83
N ARG A 324 19.07 54.31 -6.54
CA ARG A 324 18.53 55.61 -6.11
C ARG A 324 19.59 56.67 -6.35
N ARG A 325 19.29 57.65 -7.21
CA ARG A 325 20.01 58.94 -7.28
C ARG A 325 19.49 59.82 -6.15
N SER A 326 20.40 60.38 -5.37
CA SER A 326 20.18 61.47 -4.43
C SER A 326 19.82 62.76 -5.18
N PRO A 327 18.91 63.61 -4.68
CA PRO A 327 18.80 64.98 -5.15
C PRO A 327 19.70 65.90 -4.31
N SER A 328 20.45 66.72 -5.02
CA SER A 328 21.21 67.88 -4.56
C SER A 328 20.30 69.10 -4.38
N CYS A 329 20.74 69.98 -3.46
CA CYS A 329 20.22 71.29 -3.03
C CYS A 329 19.05 71.25 -2.05
#